data_AF-A0A0Q4RKY9-F1
#
_entry.id   AF-A0A0Q4RKY9-F1
#
_cell.length_a   1.000
_cell.length_b   1.000
_cell.length_c   1.000
_cell.angle_alpha   90.00
_cell.angle_beta   90.00
_cell.angle_gamma   90.00
#
_symmetry.space_group_name_H-M   'P 1'
#
loop_
_entity.id
_entity.type
_entity.pdbx_description
1 polymer ?
#
loop_
_entity_poly.entity_id
_entity_poly.type
_entity_poly.pdbx_seq_one_letter_code
_entity_poly.pdbx_strand_id
1 'polypeptide(L)'
;MKYLKYPVNFKSLLRGSQENFCKIDESIAYNIMMIITTSFGEIPETPSYGTIIWDLEFNQHIKKRDWEDLVRKSLYDSISAFEKRLILSEVSISLDEINDKELGSSIRRKANIVVKGSIIESLIPFNFHTKLNISPISQ
;
A
#
# COMPACT_ATOMS: atom_id res chain seq x y z
N MET A 1 -23.07 4.62 -4.07
CA MET A 1 -22.67 5.20 -2.76
C MET A 1 -21.68 6.34 -2.98
N LYS A 2 -21.58 7.33 -2.07
CA LYS A 2 -20.53 8.37 -2.13
C LYS A 2 -19.38 7.97 -1.20
N TYR A 3 -18.15 7.88 -1.71
CA TYR A 3 -16.96 7.55 -0.92
C TYR A 3 -16.17 8.80 -0.60
N LEU A 4 -15.48 8.84 0.55
CA LEU A 4 -14.63 9.97 0.91
C LEU A 4 -13.24 9.84 0.29
N LYS A 5 -12.75 10.98 -0.22
CA LYS A 5 -11.39 11.14 -0.71
C LYS A 5 -10.40 11.22 0.46
N TYR A 6 -9.22 10.62 0.29
CA TYR A 6 -8.09 10.76 1.21
C TYR A 6 -6.95 11.57 0.54
N PRO A 7 -6.33 12.53 1.23
CA PRO A 7 -6.73 13.08 2.53
C PRO A 7 -8.01 13.93 2.44
N VAL A 8 -8.78 13.98 3.53
CA VAL A 8 -10.02 14.76 3.60
C VAL A 8 -9.71 16.25 3.75
N ASN A 9 -10.28 17.08 2.89
CA ASN A 9 -10.22 18.53 3.05
C ASN A 9 -11.41 18.99 3.92
N PHE A 10 -11.18 19.10 5.22
CA PHE A 10 -12.20 19.52 6.19
C PHE A 10 -12.78 20.90 5.89
N LYS A 11 -12.00 21.85 5.37
CA LYS A 11 -12.49 23.19 5.01
C LYS A 11 -13.55 23.11 3.91
N SER A 12 -13.31 22.32 2.87
CA SER A 12 -14.29 22.07 1.80
C SER A 12 -15.47 21.23 2.31
N LEU A 13 -15.23 20.27 3.21
CA LEU A 13 -16.27 19.34 3.70
C LEU A 13 -17.33 20.08 4.52
N LEU A 14 -16.89 20.92 5.46
CA LEU A 14 -17.77 21.73 6.31
C LEU A 14 -18.60 22.74 5.51
N ARG A 15 -18.19 23.07 4.28
CA ARG A 15 -18.92 23.94 3.35
C ARG A 15 -19.89 23.17 2.44
N GLY A 16 -20.03 21.85 2.62
CA GLY A 16 -20.88 21.00 1.78
C GLY A 16 -20.33 20.71 0.38
N SER A 17 -19.05 21.02 0.14
CA SER A 17 -18.41 20.80 -1.16
C SER A 17 -18.37 19.32 -1.52
N GLN A 18 -18.65 19.02 -2.79
CA GLN A 18 -18.58 17.65 -3.30
C GLN A 18 -17.14 17.19 -3.62
N GLU A 19 -16.14 18.08 -3.50
CA GLU A 19 -14.72 17.79 -3.77
C GLU A 19 -14.11 16.70 -2.86
N ASN A 20 -14.74 16.46 -1.71
CA ASN A 20 -14.30 15.42 -0.77
C ASN A 20 -14.85 14.04 -1.11
N PHE A 21 -15.63 13.90 -2.17
CA PHE A 21 -16.09 12.60 -2.62
C PHE A 21 -15.26 12.08 -3.78
N CYS A 22 -15.01 10.78 -3.79
CA CYS A 22 -14.27 10.08 -4.83
C CYS A 22 -15.09 8.91 -5.37
N LYS A 23 -14.62 8.36 -6.49
CA LYS A 23 -15.17 7.12 -7.03
C LYS A 23 -14.74 5.92 -6.19
N ILE A 24 -15.44 4.80 -6.40
CA ILE A 24 -15.17 3.56 -5.65
C ILE A 24 -13.74 3.03 -5.86
N ASP A 25 -13.25 3.08 -7.09
CA ASP A 25 -11.88 2.69 -7.47
C ASP A 25 -10.84 3.54 -6.74
N GLU A 26 -11.03 4.85 -6.68
CA GLU A 26 -10.17 5.75 -5.91
C GLU A 26 -10.20 5.43 -4.41
N SER A 27 -11.40 5.18 -3.86
CA SER A 27 -11.56 4.79 -2.46
C SER A 27 -10.87 3.47 -2.11
N ILE A 28 -10.94 2.47 -2.99
CA ILE A 28 -10.24 1.19 -2.85
C ILE A 28 -8.72 1.43 -2.92
N ALA A 29 -8.26 2.23 -3.88
CA ALA A 29 -6.84 2.59 -4.00
C ALA A 29 -6.30 3.29 -2.75
N TYR A 30 -7.08 4.19 -2.13
CA TYR A 30 -6.70 4.83 -0.88
C TYR A 30 -6.57 3.82 0.27
N ASN A 31 -7.51 2.90 0.43
CA ASN A 31 -7.41 1.88 1.48
C ASN A 31 -6.22 0.94 1.28
N ILE A 32 -5.96 0.50 0.04
CA ILE A 32 -4.78 -0.31 -0.28
C ILE A 32 -3.49 0.46 0.05
N MET A 33 -3.42 1.75 -0.29
CA MET A 33 -2.27 2.58 0.07
C MET A 33 -2.10 2.68 1.59
N MET A 34 -3.18 2.89 2.35
CA MET A 34 -3.13 2.92 3.81
C MET A 34 -2.60 1.60 4.38
N ILE A 35 -3.10 0.45 3.91
CA ILE A 35 -2.58 -0.88 4.30
C ILE A 35 -1.07 -0.97 4.02
N ILE A 36 -0.60 -0.51 2.85
CA ILE A 36 0.83 -0.54 2.48
C ILE A 36 1.66 0.36 3.42
N THR A 37 1.11 1.49 3.86
CA THR A 37 1.84 2.47 4.68
C THR A 37 1.72 2.27 6.18
N THR A 38 0.97 1.26 6.63
CA THR A 38 0.75 0.98 8.06
C THR A 38 1.53 -0.25 8.49
N SER A 39 2.26 -0.14 9.60
CA SER A 39 2.94 -1.28 10.22
C SER A 39 1.97 -2.13 11.01
N PHE A 40 2.24 -3.44 11.12
CA PHE A 40 1.47 -4.27 12.04
C PHE A 40 1.60 -3.77 13.47
N GLY A 41 0.48 -3.76 14.20
CA GLY A 41 0.38 -3.25 15.56
C GLY A 41 0.30 -1.72 15.68
N GLU A 42 0.38 -0.97 14.59
CA GLU A 42 0.28 0.50 14.63
C GLU A 42 -1.10 0.99 15.07
N ILE A 43 -2.16 0.23 14.73
CA ILE A 43 -3.54 0.49 15.18
C ILE A 43 -3.88 -0.50 16.31
N PRO A 44 -3.97 -0.05 17.58
CA PRO A 44 -4.17 -0.94 18.73
C PRO A 44 -5.43 -1.79 18.66
N GLU A 45 -6.53 -1.25 18.12
CA GLU A 45 -7.82 -1.92 18.01
C GLU A 45 -7.83 -2.97 16.89
N THR A 46 -6.94 -2.84 15.90
CA THR A 46 -6.80 -3.76 14.78
C THR A 46 -5.33 -4.04 14.47
N PRO A 47 -4.59 -4.75 15.34
CA PRO A 47 -3.14 -4.94 15.19
C PRO A 47 -2.72 -5.64 13.90
N SER A 48 -3.62 -6.40 13.29
CA SER A 48 -3.40 -7.08 12.00
C SER A 48 -3.60 -6.18 10.77
N TYR A 49 -4.07 -4.94 10.94
CA TYR A 49 -4.17 -3.99 9.82
C TYR A 49 -2.79 -3.43 9.51
N GLY A 50 -2.31 -3.62 8.27
CA GLY A 50 -1.00 -3.16 7.83
C GLY A 50 -0.26 -4.17 6.97
N THR A 51 1.05 -4.08 6.96
CA THR A 51 1.93 -4.94 6.16
C THR A 51 3.28 -5.19 6.85
N ILE A 52 3.91 -6.32 6.52
CA ILE A 52 5.23 -6.71 7.02
C ILE A 52 6.39 -5.87 6.48
N ILE A 53 6.13 -4.97 5.51
CA ILE A 53 7.18 -4.16 4.86
C ILE A 53 8.03 -3.44 5.91
N TRP A 54 7.37 -2.85 6.90
CA TRP A 54 7.99 -2.02 7.94
C TRP A 54 8.79 -2.85 8.95
N ASP A 55 8.41 -4.11 9.21
CA ASP A 55 9.22 -5.05 10.00
C ASP A 55 10.50 -5.48 9.28
N LEU A 56 10.50 -5.44 7.94
CA LEU A 56 11.60 -5.90 7.10
C LEU A 56 12.50 -4.76 6.59
N GLU A 57 12.14 -3.50 6.82
CA GLU A 57 12.77 -2.35 6.17
C GLU A 57 14.26 -2.20 6.50
N PHE A 58 14.67 -2.65 7.68
CA PHE A 58 16.07 -2.65 8.15
C PHE A 58 16.77 -4.00 7.98
N ASN A 59 16.06 -5.04 7.52
CA ASN A 59 16.66 -6.35 7.33
C ASN A 59 17.51 -6.36 6.05
N GLN A 60 18.83 -6.31 6.20
CA GLN A 60 19.79 -6.34 5.09
C GLN A 60 20.21 -7.77 4.70
N HIS A 61 19.91 -8.77 5.54
CA HIS A 61 20.34 -10.16 5.33
C HIS A 61 19.31 -10.99 4.57
N ILE A 62 18.06 -10.54 4.53
CA ILE A 62 17.00 -11.19 3.76
C ILE A 62 17.31 -11.11 2.27
N LYS A 63 17.21 -12.25 1.57
CA LYS A 63 17.36 -12.27 0.13
C LYS A 63 16.19 -11.56 -0.52
N LYS A 64 16.44 -10.82 -1.61
CA LYS A 64 15.43 -10.12 -2.39
C LYS A 64 14.18 -10.97 -2.67
N ARG A 65 14.35 -12.21 -3.15
CA ARG A 65 13.22 -13.10 -3.47
C ARG A 65 12.38 -13.45 -2.24
N ASP A 66 13.03 -13.78 -1.13
CA ASP A 66 12.34 -14.11 0.12
C ASP A 66 11.57 -12.89 0.65
N TRP A 67 12.16 -11.69 0.52
CA TRP A 67 11.51 -10.42 0.85
C TRP A 67 10.26 -10.19 -0.01
N GLU A 68 10.38 -10.33 -1.34
CA GLU A 68 9.27 -10.17 -2.29
C GLU A 68 8.14 -11.16 -1.98
N ASP A 69 8.45 -12.43 -1.70
CA ASP A 69 7.47 -13.46 -1.38
C ASP A 69 6.75 -13.21 -0.05
N LEU A 70 7.48 -12.81 1.00
CA LEU A 70 6.90 -12.46 2.30
C LEU A 70 5.96 -11.26 2.18
N VAL A 71 6.40 -10.19 1.53
CA VAL A 71 5.61 -8.97 1.36
C VAL A 71 4.40 -9.23 0.47
N ARG A 72 4.55 -9.99 -0.61
CA ARG A 72 3.43 -10.39 -1.48
C ARG A 72 2.36 -11.13 -0.69
N LYS A 73 2.75 -12.13 0.12
CA LYS A 73 1.82 -12.89 0.95
C LYS A 73 1.15 -11.99 1.99
N SER A 74 1.94 -11.19 2.71
CA SER A 74 1.42 -10.24 3.72
C SER A 74 0.39 -9.28 3.12
N LEU A 75 0.67 -8.67 1.98
CA LEU A 75 -0.25 -7.74 1.33
C LEU A 75 -1.49 -8.45 0.78
N TYR A 76 -1.33 -9.66 0.23
CA TYR A 76 -2.49 -10.43 -0.22
C TYR A 76 -3.44 -10.71 0.96
N ASP A 77 -2.92 -11.23 2.06
CA ASP A 77 -3.70 -11.55 3.26
C ASP A 77 -4.37 -10.29 3.86
N SER A 78 -3.62 -9.19 4.01
CA SER A 78 -4.15 -7.92 4.53
C SER A 78 -5.22 -7.31 3.62
N ILE A 79 -4.98 -7.24 2.30
CA ILE A 79 -5.96 -6.67 1.36
C ILE A 79 -7.24 -7.54 1.33
N SER A 80 -7.11 -8.87 1.29
CA SER A 80 -8.25 -9.78 1.39
C SER A 80 -9.01 -9.62 2.71
N ALA A 81 -8.32 -9.33 3.81
CA ALA A 81 -8.94 -9.12 5.12
C ALA A 81 -9.66 -7.77 5.23
N PHE A 82 -9.07 -6.69 4.72
CA PHE A 82 -9.50 -5.31 5.02
C PHE A 82 -10.09 -4.53 3.84
N GLU A 83 -10.10 -5.08 2.62
CA GLU A 83 -10.76 -4.47 1.46
C GLU A 83 -11.83 -5.40 0.87
N LYS A 84 -12.99 -5.45 1.52
CA LYS A 84 -14.09 -6.34 1.14
C LYS A 84 -14.82 -5.95 -0.14
N ARG A 85 -14.54 -4.77 -0.72
CA ARG A 85 -15.18 -4.33 -1.97
C ARG A 85 -14.46 -4.83 -3.23
N LEU A 86 -13.28 -5.44 -3.06
CA LEU A 86 -12.43 -5.93 -4.14
C LEU A 86 -12.34 -7.47 -4.10
N ILE A 87 -12.62 -8.11 -5.23
CA ILE A 87 -12.25 -9.51 -5.47
C ILE A 87 -10.78 -9.50 -5.87
N LEU A 88 -9.89 -9.83 -4.94
CA LEU A 88 -8.45 -9.81 -5.15
C LEU A 88 -8.00 -10.98 -6.03
N SER A 89 -7.39 -10.70 -7.18
CA SER A 89 -6.89 -11.74 -8.09
C SER A 89 -5.37 -11.89 -8.05
N GLU A 90 -4.63 -10.79 -7.92
CA GLU A 90 -3.18 -10.80 -7.98
C GLU A 90 -2.58 -9.71 -7.07
N VAL A 91 -1.52 -10.07 -6.36
CA VAL A 91 -0.57 -9.13 -5.77
C VAL A 91 0.82 -9.50 -6.30
N SER A 92 1.51 -8.52 -6.86
CA SER A 92 2.84 -8.67 -7.45
C SER A 92 3.78 -7.62 -6.86
N ILE A 93 4.98 -8.06 -6.48
CA ILE A 93 5.99 -7.26 -5.80
C ILE A 93 7.31 -7.40 -6.54
N SER A 94 8.00 -6.29 -6.81
CA SER A 94 9.39 -6.30 -7.26
C SER A 94 10.23 -5.29 -6.49
N LEU A 95 11.37 -5.74 -5.96
CA LEU A 95 12.30 -4.91 -5.20
C LEU A 95 13.47 -4.48 -6.07
N ASP A 96 13.56 -3.19 -6.39
CA ASP A 96 14.69 -2.62 -7.11
C ASP A 96 15.73 -2.09 -6.14
N GLU A 97 17.00 -2.42 -6.37
CA GLU A 97 18.15 -1.87 -5.63
C GLU A 97 18.82 -0.80 -6.49
N ILE A 98 18.88 0.42 -5.97
CA ILE A 98 19.51 1.56 -6.62
C ILE A 98 20.81 1.85 -5.88
N ASN A 99 21.93 1.61 -6.56
CA ASN A 99 23.26 1.98 -6.07
C ASN A 99 23.48 3.48 -6.25
N ASP A 100 23.33 4.24 -5.18
CA ASP A 100 23.61 5.67 -5.19
C ASP A 100 25.12 5.88 -4.95
N LYS A 101 25.90 5.88 -6.03
CA LYS A 101 27.37 6.02 -5.95
C LYS A 101 27.81 7.39 -5.43
N GLU A 102 26.95 8.40 -5.49
CA GLU A 102 27.27 9.79 -5.10
C GLU A 102 27.12 10.05 -3.60
N LEU A 103 26.32 9.26 -2.88
CA LEU A 103 25.97 9.53 -1.46
C LEU A 103 26.67 8.62 -0.44
N GLY A 104 27.75 7.93 -0.84
CA GLY A 104 28.51 7.05 0.04
C GLY A 104 27.80 5.72 0.35
N SER A 105 27.97 4.72 -0.51
CA SER A 105 27.65 3.29 -0.29
C SER A 105 26.24 2.90 0.22
N SER A 106 25.28 3.82 0.30
CA SER A 106 23.92 3.51 0.76
C SER A 106 23.09 2.91 -0.37
N ILE A 107 22.65 1.66 -0.19
CA ILE A 107 21.75 0.98 -1.12
C ILE A 107 20.33 1.48 -0.86
N ARG A 108 19.75 2.18 -1.83
CA ARG A 108 18.33 2.57 -1.78
C ARG A 108 17.49 1.45 -2.37
N ARG A 109 16.52 0.95 -1.61
CA ARG A 109 15.60 -0.09 -2.10
C ARG A 109 14.25 0.53 -2.44
N LYS A 110 13.64 0.11 -3.53
CA LYS A 110 12.34 0.57 -4.00
C LYS A 110 11.46 -0.63 -4.32
N ALA A 111 10.35 -0.77 -3.61
CA ALA A 111 9.35 -1.78 -3.94
C ALA A 111 8.36 -1.22 -4.95
N ASN A 112 8.16 -1.94 -6.05
CA ASN A 112 7.05 -1.74 -6.96
C ASN A 112 5.96 -2.74 -6.57
N ILE A 113 4.76 -2.24 -6.31
CA ILE A 113 3.64 -3.03 -5.80
C ILE A 113 2.48 -2.88 -6.78
N VAL A 114 2.01 -4.02 -7.30
CA VAL A 114 0.87 -4.09 -8.21
C VAL A 114 -0.22 -4.95 -7.57
N VAL A 115 -1.44 -4.43 -7.52
CA VAL A 115 -2.62 -5.13 -6.99
C VAL A 115 -3.67 -5.13 -8.09
N LYS A 116 -4.16 -6.32 -8.45
CA LYS A 116 -5.22 -6.49 -9.43
C LYS A 116 -6.41 -7.25 -8.84
N GLY A 117 -7.58 -6.95 -9.37
CA GLY A 117 -8.81 -7.60 -8.97
C GLY A 117 -9.99 -7.10 -9.78
N SER A 118 -11.19 -7.33 -9.25
CA SER A 118 -12.42 -6.76 -9.80
C SER A 118 -13.29 -6.19 -8.68
N ILE A 119 -13.89 -5.04 -8.92
CA ILE A 119 -14.79 -4.40 -7.96
C ILE A 119 -16.08 -5.21 -7.88
N ILE A 120 -16.49 -5.65 -6.69
CA ILE A 120 -17.61 -6.59 -6.53
C ILE A 120 -18.91 -6.04 -7.13
N GLU A 121 -19.21 -4.76 -6.89
CA GLU A 121 -20.48 -4.14 -7.29
C GLU A 121 -20.66 -4.08 -8.81
N SER A 122 -19.58 -3.83 -9.55
CA SER A 122 -19.64 -3.57 -11.00
C SER A 122 -18.98 -4.65 -11.85
N LEU A 123 -18.21 -5.55 -11.23
CA LEU A 123 -17.32 -6.53 -11.88
C LEU A 123 -16.28 -5.89 -12.81
N ILE A 124 -16.06 -4.58 -12.69
CA ILE A 124 -15.07 -3.85 -13.48
C ILE A 124 -13.66 -4.22 -12.97
N PRO A 125 -12.70 -4.48 -13.87
CA PRO A 125 -11.31 -4.71 -13.50
C PRO A 125 -10.72 -3.53 -12.73
N PHE A 126 -10.05 -3.84 -11.63
CA PHE A 126 -9.33 -2.88 -10.80
C PHE A 126 -7.83 -3.15 -10.93
N ASN A 127 -7.06 -2.09 -11.16
CA ASN A 127 -5.60 -2.15 -11.24
C ASN A 127 -5.02 -1.00 -10.43
N PHE A 128 -4.24 -1.34 -9.41
CA PHE A 128 -3.51 -0.41 -8.57
C PHE A 128 -2.01 -0.67 -8.70
N HIS A 129 -1.24 0.40 -8.81
CA HIS A 129 0.21 0.35 -8.89
C HIS A 129 0.79 1.50 -8.05
N THR A 130 1.73 1.16 -7.18
CA THR A 130 2.50 2.14 -6.41
C THR A 130 3.97 1.75 -6.31
N LYS A 131 4.80 2.74 -6.00
CA LYS A 131 6.22 2.56 -5.69
C LYS A 131 6.49 3.10 -4.30
N LEU A 132 7.12 2.29 -3.47
CA LEU A 132 7.48 2.62 -2.10
C LEU A 132 9.01 2.59 -1.94
N ASN A 133 9.59 3.65 -1.37
CA ASN A 133 11.00 3.65 -1.00
C ASN A 133 11.14 2.94 0.35
N ILE A 134 12.05 1.97 0.42
CA ILE A 134 12.29 1.11 1.59
C ILE A 134 13.75 1.32 1.98
N SER A 135 13.99 2.45 2.61
CA SER A 135 15.32 2.81 3.12
C SER A 135 15.11 3.69 4.33
N PRO A 136 15.99 3.60 5.35
CA PRO A 136 16.02 4.61 6.38
C PRO A 136 16.11 5.96 5.67
N ILE A 137 15.18 6.87 5.95
CA ILE A 137 15.43 8.27 5.65
C ILE A 137 16.72 8.59 6.41
N SER A 138 17.82 8.78 5.69
CA SER A 138 19.02 9.38 6.22
C SER A 138 18.58 10.73 6.80
N GLN A 139 18.37 10.81 8.11
CA GLN A 139 18.29 12.06 8.84
C GLN A 139 19.67 12.68 8.91
#